data_AF-A0A7S0CMG5-F1
#
_entry.id   AF-A0A7S0CMG5-F1
#
_cell.length_a   1.000
_cell.length_b   1.000
_cell.length_c   1.000
_cell.angle_alpha   90.00
_cell.angle_beta   90.00
_cell.angle_gamma   90.00
#
_symmetry.space_group_name_H-M   'P 1'
#
loop_
_entity.id
_entity.type
_entity.pdbx_description
1 polymer ?
#
loop_
_entity_poly.entity_id
_entity_poly.type
_entity_poly.pdbx_seq_one_letter_code
_entity_poly.pdbx_strand_id
1 'polypeptide(L)'
;DISGERAIDASRTPVLLSNDGMVIGIGEPNSKAGNTDQFERDFIQVRVFAWSEKEGDWVQRGNMIVGVEKFDFATSGQELAMDRSSSTIVVGAAPHDGQGHARVFDSDGSDWWTARGRGTDSA
;
A
#
# COMPACT_ATOMS: atom_id res chain seq x y z
N ASP A 1 14.96 4.65 -10.16
CA ASP A 1 13.57 5.05 -10.41
C ASP A 1 12.70 3.86 -10.01
N ILE A 2 11.58 4.10 -9.33
CA ILE A 2 10.67 3.01 -8.91
C ILE A 2 9.43 3.13 -9.80
N SER A 3 9.30 2.23 -10.78
CA SER A 3 8.17 2.23 -11.71
C SER A 3 6.93 1.54 -11.14
N GLY A 4 5.76 2.14 -11.32
CA GLY A 4 4.47 1.52 -11.05
C GLY A 4 4.17 0.33 -11.99
N GLU A 5 3.23 -0.54 -11.62
CA GLU A 5 2.91 -1.75 -12.39
C GLU A 5 2.06 -1.52 -13.65
N ARG A 6 1.48 -0.33 -13.84
CA ARG A 6 0.72 0.05 -15.05
C ARG A 6 1.19 1.40 -15.57
N ALA A 7 1.21 1.56 -16.89
CA ALA A 7 1.56 2.81 -17.59
C ALA A 7 0.56 3.98 -17.39
N ILE A 8 -0.39 3.83 -16.46
CA ILE A 8 -1.39 4.83 -16.09
C ILE A 8 -1.14 5.17 -14.62
N ASP A 9 0.01 5.76 -14.34
CA ASP A 9 0.27 6.37 -13.04
C ASP A 9 -0.63 7.60 -12.93
N ALA A 10 -1.77 7.40 -12.27
CA ALA A 10 -2.69 8.47 -11.97
C ALA A 10 -1.96 9.49 -11.10
N SER A 11 -2.02 10.76 -11.49
CA SER A 11 -1.77 11.86 -10.55
C SER A 11 -2.50 11.55 -9.23
N ARG A 12 -1.76 11.54 -8.11
CA ARG A 12 -2.18 11.14 -6.73
C ARG A 12 -1.79 9.73 -6.24
N THR A 13 -0.77 9.08 -6.81
CA THR A 13 -0.09 7.93 -6.16
C THR A 13 0.42 8.37 -4.77
N PRO A 14 -0.12 7.84 -3.65
CA PRO A 14 0.38 8.21 -2.34
C PRO A 14 1.75 7.59 -2.12
N VAL A 15 2.67 8.42 -1.63
CA VAL A 15 4.03 7.99 -1.29
C VAL A 15 4.32 8.42 0.14
N LEU A 16 4.98 7.57 0.90
CA LEU A 16 5.58 7.93 2.19
C LEU A 16 7.05 7.55 2.22
N LEU A 17 7.78 8.22 3.09
CA LEU A 17 9.18 7.96 3.40
C LEU A 17 9.33 7.75 4.90
N SER A 18 10.16 6.79 5.30
CA SER A 18 10.53 6.59 6.70
C SER A 18 11.32 7.78 7.24
N ASN A 19 11.36 7.88 8.58
CA ASN A 19 12.08 8.95 9.25
C ASN A 19 13.58 9.00 8.91
N ASP A 20 14.20 7.85 8.65
CA ASP A 20 15.61 7.74 8.26
C ASP A 20 15.83 7.79 6.74
N GLY A 21 14.77 7.86 5.95
CA GLY A 21 14.85 7.88 4.49
C GLY A 21 15.19 6.53 3.85
N MET A 22 15.19 5.42 4.59
CA MET A 22 15.60 4.10 4.11
C MET A 22 14.45 3.19 3.68
N VAL A 23 13.20 3.57 3.94
CA VAL A 23 12.01 2.80 3.55
C VAL A 23 11.00 3.73 2.87
N ILE A 24 10.49 3.29 1.72
CA ILE A 24 9.46 3.99 0.95
C ILE A 24 8.22 3.11 0.84
N GLY A 25 7.05 3.68 1.07
CA GLY A 25 5.76 3.06 0.74
C GLY A 25 5.14 3.75 -0.46
N ILE A 26 4.66 2.98 -1.43
CA ILE A 26 4.03 3.50 -2.67
C ILE A 26 2.68 2.82 -2.82
N GLY A 27 1.61 3.61 -2.84
CA GLY A 27 0.27 3.13 -3.16
C GLY A 27 0.03 3.17 -4.67
N GLU A 28 -0.56 2.12 -5.22
CA GLU A 28 -0.72 1.94 -6.65
C GLU A 28 -2.20 1.85 -7.00
N PRO A 29 -2.82 3.01 -7.32
CA PRO A 29 -4.26 3.11 -7.43
C PRO A 29 -4.88 2.35 -8.61
N ASN A 30 -4.05 1.87 -9.53
CA ASN A 30 -4.43 1.03 -10.66
C ASN A 30 -3.45 -0.14 -10.72
N SER A 31 -3.42 -0.99 -9.70
CA SER A 31 -2.52 -2.15 -9.72
C SER A 31 -3.11 -3.31 -10.54
N LYS A 32 -2.40 -4.43 -10.65
CA LYS A 32 -2.97 -5.72 -11.12
C LYS A 32 -3.25 -6.67 -9.95
N ALA A 33 -3.18 -6.18 -8.72
CA ALA A 33 -3.42 -7.00 -7.55
C ALA A 33 -4.91 -7.31 -7.44
N GLY A 34 -5.26 -8.60 -7.53
CA GLY A 34 -6.62 -9.11 -7.38
C GLY A 34 -7.47 -9.05 -8.65
N ASN A 35 -7.82 -10.25 -9.14
CA ASN A 35 -8.64 -10.63 -10.31
C ASN A 35 -8.27 -10.02 -11.69
N THR A 36 -8.44 -10.80 -12.76
CA THR A 36 -7.88 -10.52 -14.10
C THR A 36 -8.86 -9.88 -15.09
N ASP A 37 -10.04 -9.47 -14.63
CA ASP A 37 -11.10 -8.99 -15.52
C ASP A 37 -11.06 -7.47 -15.68
N GLN A 38 -10.92 -7.03 -16.94
CA GLN A 38 -10.66 -5.65 -17.43
C GLN A 38 -11.60 -4.52 -16.93
N PHE A 39 -12.65 -4.83 -16.17
CA PHE A 39 -13.63 -3.87 -15.64
C PHE A 39 -13.89 -4.02 -14.14
N GLU A 40 -13.21 -4.93 -13.46
CA GLU A 40 -13.14 -4.88 -12.01
C GLU A 40 -12.10 -3.81 -11.69
N ARG A 41 -12.45 -2.79 -10.89
CA ARG A 41 -11.41 -1.85 -10.44
C ARG A 41 -10.54 -2.62 -9.48
N ASP A 42 -9.46 -3.13 -10.05
CA ASP A 42 -8.41 -3.89 -9.41
C ASP A 42 -8.01 -3.20 -8.12
N PHE A 43 -7.75 -4.01 -7.12
CA PHE A 43 -7.50 -3.57 -5.76
C PHE A 43 -6.34 -2.58 -5.78
N ILE A 44 -6.47 -1.51 -5.01
CA ILE A 44 -5.31 -0.64 -4.80
C ILE A 44 -4.34 -1.43 -3.93
N GLN A 45 -3.08 -1.49 -4.36
CA GLN A 45 -2.02 -2.14 -3.58
C GLN A 45 -1.07 -1.11 -3.00
N VAL A 46 -0.35 -1.48 -1.95
CA VAL A 46 0.80 -0.73 -1.45
C VAL A 46 2.02 -1.64 -1.54
N ARG A 47 3.07 -1.16 -2.21
CA ARG A 47 4.38 -1.80 -2.20
C ARG A 47 5.31 -1.02 -1.29
N VAL A 48 6.11 -1.75 -0.54
CA VAL A 48 7.10 -1.17 0.38
C VAL A 48 8.48 -1.53 -0.14
N PHE A 49 9.38 -0.57 -0.20
CA PHE A 49 10.74 -0.73 -0.65
C PHE A 49 11.71 -0.28 0.44
N ALA A 50 12.84 -0.97 0.56
CA ALA A 50 13.94 -0.58 1.43
C ALA A 50 15.20 -0.37 0.59
N TRP A 51 16.00 0.64 0.94
CA TRP A 51 17.30 0.85 0.32
C TRP A 51 18.25 -0.28 0.69
N SER A 52 18.82 -0.95 -0.32
CA SER A 52 19.84 -1.96 -0.13
C SER A 52 21.21 -1.37 -0.46
N GLU A 53 22.06 -1.16 0.55
CA GLU A 53 23.44 -0.73 0.31
C GLU A 53 24.23 -1.74 -0.53
N LYS A 54 23.90 -3.04 -0.39
CA LYS A 54 24.56 -4.11 -1.14
C LYS A 54 24.24 -4.05 -2.63
N GLU A 55 22.97 -3.84 -2.97
CA GLU A 55 22.53 -3.78 -4.37
C GLU A 55 22.68 -2.37 -4.95
N GLY A 56 22.86 -1.36 -4.09
CA GLY A 56 22.86 0.05 -4.49
C GLY A 56 21.52 0.50 -5.08
N ASP A 57 20.43 -0.13 -4.66
CA ASP A 57 19.09 0.09 -5.22
C ASP A 57 17.97 -0.15 -4.19
N TRP A 58 16.77 0.29 -4.53
CA TRP A 58 15.54 0.05 -3.78
C TRP A 58 15.03 -1.37 -4.03
N VAL A 59 14.96 -2.18 -2.99
CA VAL A 59 14.49 -3.57 -3.05
C VAL A 59 13.14 -3.66 -2.36
N GLN A 60 12.18 -4.35 -2.97
CA GLN A 60 10.87 -4.55 -2.37
C GLN A 60 11.01 -5.34 -1.06
N ARG A 61 10.41 -4.80 0.01
CA ARG A 61 10.37 -5.41 1.33
C ARG A 61 9.01 -6.07 1.55
N GLY A 62 9.00 -7.37 1.36
CA GLY A 62 7.86 -8.23 1.57
C GLY A 62 6.78 -8.20 0.48
N ASN A 63 5.67 -8.88 0.75
CA ASN A 63 4.54 -8.96 -0.17
C ASN A 63 3.84 -7.60 -0.34
N MET A 64 3.17 -7.43 -1.48
CA MET A 64 2.23 -6.33 -1.68
C MET A 64 1.13 -6.36 -0.60
N ILE A 65 0.82 -5.20 -0.04
CA ILE A 65 -0.35 -5.00 0.79
C ILE A 65 -1.54 -4.79 -0.14
N VAL A 66 -2.55 -5.64 -0.04
CA VAL A 66 -3.73 -5.61 -0.91
C VAL A 66 -5.00 -5.52 -0.10
N GLY A 67 -6.03 -4.90 -0.67
CA GLY A 67 -7.37 -4.95 -0.12
C GLY A 67 -7.94 -6.38 -0.08
N VAL A 68 -8.85 -6.64 0.85
CA VAL A 68 -9.48 -7.98 1.02
C VAL A 68 -10.85 -8.08 0.33
N GLU A 69 -11.44 -6.94 -0.05
CA GLU A 69 -12.73 -6.86 -0.74
C GLU A 69 -12.64 -5.96 -1.97
N LYS A 70 -13.56 -6.16 -2.93
CA LYS A 70 -13.62 -5.33 -4.13
C LYS A 70 -13.78 -3.86 -3.74
N PHE A 71 -12.99 -3.00 -4.37
CA PHE A 71 -12.90 -1.57 -4.05
C PHE A 71 -12.29 -1.21 -2.69
N ASP A 72 -11.74 -2.18 -1.96
CA ASP A 72 -10.94 -1.89 -0.76
C ASP A 72 -9.70 -1.09 -1.16
N PHE A 73 -9.48 0.01 -0.43
CA PHE A 73 -8.52 1.07 -0.74
C PHE A 73 -8.73 1.80 -2.08
N ALA A 74 -9.79 1.53 -2.86
CA ALA A 74 -9.97 1.97 -4.26
C ALA A 74 -10.30 3.45 -4.51
N THR A 75 -9.89 4.34 -3.61
CA THR A 75 -10.30 5.75 -3.66
C THR A 75 -9.19 6.67 -4.13
N SER A 76 -9.59 7.78 -4.74
CA SER A 76 -8.69 8.88 -5.16
C SER A 76 -7.98 9.62 -4.00
N GLY A 77 -8.20 9.17 -2.76
CA GLY A 77 -7.63 9.71 -1.53
C GLY A 77 -7.05 8.60 -0.65
N GLN A 78 -6.41 7.59 -1.23
CA GLN A 78 -5.61 6.66 -0.44
C GLN A 78 -4.52 7.44 0.29
N GLU A 79 -4.41 7.24 1.60
CA GLU A 79 -3.38 7.85 2.44
C GLU A 79 -2.53 6.76 3.08
N LEU A 80 -1.22 7.03 3.17
CA LEU A 80 -0.27 6.11 3.80
C LEU A 80 0.39 6.80 4.99
N ALA A 81 0.54 6.07 6.08
CA ALA A 81 1.37 6.48 7.22
C ALA A 81 2.22 5.32 7.70
N MET A 82 3.34 5.64 8.35
CA MET A 82 4.34 4.67 8.81
C MET A 82 4.81 5.06 10.21
N ASP A 83 5.08 4.05 11.04
CA ASP A 83 5.69 4.26 12.34
C ASP A 83 7.18 4.60 12.25
N ARG A 84 7.77 5.11 13.33
CA ARG A 84 9.19 5.52 13.34
C ARG A 84 10.14 4.36 13.01
N SER A 85 9.78 3.13 13.39
CA SER A 85 10.58 1.91 13.15
C SER A 85 10.39 1.32 11.76
N SER A 86 9.49 1.85 10.93
CA SER A 86 9.15 1.29 9.62
C SER A 86 8.74 -0.19 9.68
N SER A 87 8.11 -0.58 10.78
CA SER A 87 7.58 -1.92 11.04
C SER A 87 6.05 -1.97 10.98
N THR A 88 5.40 -0.81 11.00
CA THR A 88 3.95 -0.67 10.92
C THR A 88 3.59 0.35 9.86
N ILE A 89 2.64 0.00 8.99
CA ILE A 89 2.08 0.89 7.97
C ILE A 89 0.57 0.97 8.16
N VAL A 90 0.01 2.16 8.00
CA VAL A 90 -1.44 2.38 7.92
C VAL A 90 -1.80 2.71 6.49
N VAL A 91 -2.81 2.02 5.96
CA VAL A 91 -3.41 2.30 4.67
C VAL A 91 -4.83 2.80 4.93
N GLY A 92 -5.06 4.06 4.59
CA GLY A 92 -6.38 4.70 4.65
C GLY A 92 -7.08 4.66 3.29
N ALA A 93 -8.39 4.43 3.32
CA ALA A 93 -9.29 4.61 2.19
C ALA A 93 -10.29 5.72 2.55
N ALA A 94 -10.30 6.80 1.76
CA ALA A 94 -11.36 7.80 1.88
C ALA A 94 -12.73 7.18 1.52
N PRO A 95 -13.85 7.67 2.07
CA PRO A 95 -15.17 7.19 1.67
C PRO A 95 -15.42 7.44 0.17
N HIS A 96 -15.94 6.44 -0.54
CA HIS A 96 -16.56 6.68 -1.84
C HIS A 96 -18.05 7.04 -1.68
N ASP A 97 -18.81 6.32 -0.82
CA ASP A 97 -20.28 6.47 -0.72
C ASP A 97 -20.87 6.39 0.71
N GLY A 98 -20.07 6.50 1.78
CA GLY A 98 -20.66 6.50 3.13
C GLY A 98 -19.70 6.55 4.31
N GLN A 99 -18.67 5.70 4.34
CA GLN A 99 -17.69 5.64 5.44
C GLN A 99 -16.32 5.25 4.89
N GLY A 100 -15.27 5.96 5.31
CA GLY A 100 -13.88 5.60 5.03
C GLY A 100 -13.36 4.64 6.10
N HIS A 101 -12.31 3.91 5.79
CA HIS A 101 -11.69 2.97 6.74
C HIS A 101 -10.17 3.05 6.67
N ALA A 102 -9.53 2.63 7.75
CA ALA A 102 -8.08 2.49 7.80
C ALA A 102 -7.72 1.10 8.30
N ARG A 103 -6.67 0.54 7.72
CA ARG A 103 -6.12 -0.74 8.17
C ARG A 103 -4.64 -0.58 8.50
N VAL A 104 -4.27 -1.21 9.60
CA VAL A 104 -2.90 -1.21 10.11
C VAL A 104 -2.27 -2.54 9.71
N PHE A 105 -1.06 -2.50 9.19
CA PHE A 105 -0.29 -3.67 8.77
C PHE A 105 1.04 -3.66 9.50
N ASP A 106 1.45 -4.83 9.97
CA ASP A 106 2.74 -5.05 10.59
C ASP A 106 3.63 -5.93 9.75
N SER A 107 4.91 -5.57 9.72
CA SER A 107 5.97 -6.49 9.36
C SER A 107 6.33 -7.29 10.61
N ASP A 108 6.37 -8.61 10.48
CA ASP A 108 6.89 -9.53 11.50
C ASP A 108 8.42 -9.70 11.41
N GLY A 109 9.10 -8.86 10.62
CA GLY A 109 10.52 -8.99 10.31
C GLY A 109 10.82 -9.99 9.19
N SER A 110 9.80 -10.69 8.67
CA SER A 110 9.89 -11.47 7.44
C SER A 110 9.43 -10.66 6.22
N ASP A 111 9.43 -11.29 5.05
CA ASP A 111 8.91 -10.74 3.80
C ASP A 111 7.37 -10.65 3.76
N TRP A 112 6.70 -10.52 4.92
CA TRP A 112 5.24 -10.45 5.00
C TRP A 112 4.72 -9.23 5.78
N TRP A 113 3.74 -8.57 5.18
CA TRP A 113 2.89 -7.55 5.83
C TRP A 113 1.54 -8.16 6.19
N THR A 114 1.21 -8.16 7.48
CA THR A 114 -0.03 -8.77 7.99
C THR A 114 -0.93 -7.71 8.63
N ALA A 115 -2.23 -7.75 8.33
CA ALA A 115 -3.20 -6.85 8.94
C ALA A 115 -3.26 -7.06 10.47
N ARG A 116 -3.05 -5.98 11.22
CA ARG A 116 -3.18 -5.94 12.68
C ARG A 116 -4.67 -5.88 13.03
N GLY A 117 -5.28 -7.06 13.14
CA GLY A 117 -6.70 -7.23 13.47
C GLY A 117 -7.63 -7.12 12.25
N ARG A 118 -8.95 -7.19 12.50
CA ARG A 118 -9.95 -6.76 11.52
C ARG A 118 -9.94 -5.24 11.53
N GLY A 119 -9.79 -4.60 10.38
CA GLY A 119 -9.71 -3.13 10.25
C GLY A 119 -10.85 -2.39 10.95
N THR A 120 -10.78 -1.06 11.03
CA THR A 120 -11.85 -0.23 11.63
C THR A 120 -13.09 -0.13 10.72
N ASP A 121 -13.47 -1.23 10.09
CA ASP A 121 -14.60 -1.32 9.20
C ASP A 121 -15.85 -1.16 10.08
N SER A 122 -16.47 0.03 10.04
CA SER A 122 -17.71 0.31 10.74
C SER A 122 -18.85 -0.50 10.11
N ALA A 123 -19.58 -1.23 10.95
CA ALA A 123 -20.77 -2.00 10.58
C ALA A 123 -21.90 -1.15 10.00
#